data_AF-W0JC18-F1
#
_entry.id   AF-W0JC18-F1
#
_cell.length_a   1.000
_cell.length_b   1.000
_cell.length_c   1.000
_cell.angle_alpha   90.00
_cell.angle_beta   90.00
_cell.angle_gamma   90.00
#
_symmetry.space_group_name_H-M   'P 1'
#
loop_
_entity.id
_entity.type
_entity.pdbx_description
1 polymer ?
#
loop_
_entity_poly.entity_id
_entity_poly.type
_entity_poly.pdbx_seq_one_letter_code
_entity_poly.pdbx_strand_id
1 'polypeptide(L)'
;MTESRRQQLLHAIVDAWDHQFDPGTGLLPPPASLSCNLYYALALLETAERSRMGRAEALVRRIASSQPPSAAHACGDIGVPLLLIWHRHHLRLSSSLQPLIIDTLRQTASAPPDAANRAIPPTPASAAAIFIQLAVAELTYDAPLLASALPRFQQLCDALENGRAPAPPAFADFLLILHTMENHLQSPGIAARLVPVLLRLWDTLDLSSSLRSPILAILIERATPGPVAAGPLEKSPLDIPSLNAAALLHSLTINLNFSSPLQAAVA
;
A
#
# COMPACT_ATOMS: atom_id res chain seq x y z
N MET A 1 -1.53 16.31 -8.87
CA MET A 1 -1.67 15.88 -10.28
C MET A 1 -3.16 15.97 -10.67
N THR A 2 -3.56 15.69 -11.92
CA THR A 2 -4.98 15.69 -12.32
C THR A 2 -5.60 14.30 -12.25
N GLU A 3 -6.87 14.20 -11.82
CA GLU A 3 -7.63 12.95 -11.70
C GLU A 3 -7.62 12.10 -12.99
N SER A 4 -7.67 12.76 -14.15
CA SER A 4 -7.55 12.11 -15.47
C SER A 4 -6.29 11.24 -15.61
N ARG A 5 -5.16 11.65 -15.03
CA ARG A 5 -3.89 10.91 -15.12
C ARG A 5 -3.84 9.72 -14.15
N ARG A 6 -4.50 9.83 -12.98
CA ARG A 6 -4.73 8.70 -12.07
C ARG A 6 -5.58 7.62 -12.75
N GLN A 7 -6.67 8.01 -13.40
CA GLN A 7 -7.55 7.06 -14.10
C GLN A 7 -6.84 6.38 -15.26
N GLN A 8 -6.07 7.11 -16.08
CA GLN A 8 -5.24 6.52 -17.14
C GLN A 8 -4.26 5.46 -16.62
N LEU A 9 -3.58 5.72 -15.49
CA LEU A 9 -2.67 4.77 -14.86
C LEU A 9 -3.42 3.53 -14.32
N LEU A 10 -4.57 3.71 -13.67
CA LEU A 10 -5.39 2.61 -13.17
C LEU A 10 -5.90 1.70 -14.29
N HIS A 11 -6.38 2.28 -15.41
CA HIS A 11 -6.80 1.50 -16.57
C HIS A 11 -5.63 0.71 -17.18
N ALA A 12 -4.46 1.33 -17.37
CA ALA A 12 -3.29 0.63 -17.88
C ALA A 12 -2.82 -0.53 -16.98
N ILE A 13 -2.91 -0.37 -15.65
CA ILE A 13 -2.60 -1.43 -14.67
C ILE A 13 -3.64 -2.56 -14.75
N VAL A 14 -4.92 -2.23 -14.74
CA VAL A 14 -6.01 -3.22 -14.79
C VAL A 14 -5.96 -3.98 -16.11
N ASP A 15 -5.80 -3.31 -17.24
CA ASP A 15 -5.78 -3.98 -18.55
C ASP A 15 -4.55 -4.90 -18.67
N ALA A 16 -3.37 -4.50 -18.16
CA ALA A 16 -2.18 -5.37 -18.14
C ALA A 16 -2.37 -6.64 -17.29
N TRP A 17 -3.13 -6.57 -16.20
CA TRP A 17 -3.47 -7.73 -15.35
C TRP A 17 -4.66 -8.54 -15.86
N ASP A 18 -5.65 -7.92 -16.52
CA ASP A 18 -6.76 -8.61 -17.19
C ASP A 18 -6.26 -9.59 -18.26
N HIS A 19 -5.17 -9.27 -18.98
CA HIS A 19 -4.53 -10.15 -19.97
C HIS A 19 -3.77 -11.34 -19.35
N GLN A 20 -3.41 -11.27 -18.07
CA GLN A 20 -2.63 -12.30 -17.37
C GLN A 20 -3.49 -13.16 -16.44
N PHE A 21 -4.64 -12.64 -16.00
CA PHE A 21 -5.54 -13.31 -15.07
C PHE A 21 -6.04 -14.64 -15.62
N ASP A 22 -5.81 -15.72 -14.87
CA ASP A 22 -6.31 -17.05 -15.20
C ASP A 22 -7.72 -17.27 -14.59
N PRO A 23 -8.77 -17.44 -15.41
CA PRO A 23 -10.11 -17.71 -14.91
C PRO A 23 -10.24 -19.06 -14.19
N GLY A 24 -9.36 -20.02 -14.46
CA GLY A 24 -9.37 -21.36 -13.85
C GLY A 24 -8.95 -21.34 -12.38
N THR A 25 -7.77 -20.76 -12.09
CA THR A 25 -7.32 -20.54 -10.71
C THR A 25 -7.97 -19.32 -10.04
N GLY A 26 -8.57 -18.41 -10.82
CA GLY A 26 -9.17 -17.18 -10.32
C GLY A 26 -8.14 -16.23 -9.69
N LEU A 27 -6.89 -16.28 -10.16
CA LEU A 27 -5.73 -15.55 -9.67
C LEU A 27 -4.83 -15.13 -10.85
N LEU A 28 -3.89 -14.23 -10.60
CA LEU A 28 -2.73 -14.00 -11.48
C LEU A 28 -1.77 -15.21 -11.36
N PRO A 29 -1.23 -15.72 -12.48
CA PRO A 29 -0.35 -16.88 -12.49
C PRO A 29 1.01 -16.59 -11.83
N PRO A 30 1.72 -17.62 -11.35
CA PRO A 30 3.11 -17.48 -10.89
C PRO A 30 3.98 -16.81 -11.95
N PRO A 31 4.88 -15.87 -11.59
CA PRO A 31 5.39 -15.60 -10.24
C PRO A 31 4.62 -14.55 -9.42
N ALA A 32 3.38 -14.19 -9.78
CA ALA A 32 2.60 -13.20 -9.01
C ALA A 32 2.34 -13.64 -7.56
N SER A 33 2.55 -12.72 -6.61
CA SER A 33 2.29 -12.94 -5.18
C SER A 33 0.82 -12.75 -4.80
N LEU A 34 0.46 -13.12 -3.56
CA LEU A 34 -0.85 -12.79 -2.98
C LEU A 34 -1.06 -11.27 -2.89
N SER A 35 0.00 -10.51 -2.57
CA SER A 35 -0.01 -9.04 -2.58
C SER A 35 -0.33 -8.47 -3.97
N CYS A 36 0.27 -8.98 -5.05
CA CYS A 36 -0.07 -8.58 -6.42
C CYS A 36 -1.56 -8.80 -6.73
N ASN A 37 -2.12 -9.93 -6.32
CA ASN A 37 -3.54 -10.24 -6.53
C ASN A 37 -4.48 -9.32 -5.74
N LEU A 38 -4.11 -8.91 -4.52
CA LEU A 38 -4.88 -7.94 -3.74
C LEU A 38 -4.73 -6.51 -4.27
N TYR A 39 -3.56 -6.10 -4.75
CA TYR A 39 -3.40 -4.81 -5.44
C TYR A 39 -4.17 -4.75 -6.76
N TYR A 40 -4.30 -5.87 -7.49
CA TYR A 40 -5.19 -5.99 -8.63
C TYR A 40 -6.67 -5.86 -8.21
N ALA A 41 -7.10 -6.52 -7.13
CA ALA A 41 -8.45 -6.33 -6.58
C ALA A 41 -8.72 -4.87 -6.17
N LEU A 42 -7.75 -4.18 -5.56
CA LEU A 42 -7.83 -2.76 -5.26
C LEU A 42 -7.99 -1.93 -6.54
N ALA A 43 -7.14 -2.13 -7.55
CA ALA A 43 -7.22 -1.40 -8.82
C ALA A 43 -8.59 -1.58 -9.52
N LEU A 44 -9.15 -2.80 -9.52
CA LEU A 44 -10.50 -3.08 -10.03
C LEU A 44 -11.60 -2.33 -9.25
N LEU A 45 -11.45 -2.13 -7.94
CA LEU A 45 -12.41 -1.36 -7.13
C LEU A 45 -12.30 0.15 -7.40
N GLU A 46 -11.09 0.65 -7.66
CA GLU A 46 -10.81 2.05 -7.97
C GLU A 46 -11.33 2.49 -9.34
N THR A 47 -11.35 1.63 -10.37
CA THR A 47 -11.97 1.99 -11.67
C THR A 47 -13.50 2.15 -11.60
N ALA A 48 -14.11 1.72 -10.49
CA ALA A 48 -15.55 1.80 -10.22
C ALA A 48 -16.49 1.09 -11.23
N GLU A 49 -15.94 0.27 -12.12
CA GLU A 49 -16.70 -0.52 -13.08
C GLU A 49 -17.49 -1.65 -12.40
N ARG A 50 -18.83 -1.59 -12.47
CA ARG A 50 -19.72 -2.60 -11.84
C ARG A 50 -19.45 -4.03 -12.32
N SER A 51 -19.04 -4.19 -13.58
CA SER A 51 -18.63 -5.47 -14.20
C SER A 51 -17.39 -6.08 -13.53
N ARG A 52 -16.45 -5.24 -13.06
CA ARG A 52 -15.17 -5.65 -12.47
C ARG A 52 -15.25 -5.88 -10.96
N MET A 53 -16.24 -5.29 -10.27
CA MET A 53 -16.45 -5.43 -8.81
C MET A 53 -16.57 -6.88 -8.34
N GLY A 54 -17.32 -7.73 -9.06
CA GLY A 54 -17.46 -9.15 -8.71
C GLY A 54 -16.16 -9.95 -8.76
N ARG A 55 -15.24 -9.58 -9.67
CA ARG A 55 -13.89 -10.18 -9.76
C ARG A 55 -13.03 -9.74 -8.58
N ALA A 56 -13.06 -8.46 -8.21
CA ALA A 56 -12.34 -7.93 -7.06
C ALA A 56 -12.76 -8.62 -5.75
N GLU A 57 -14.07 -8.76 -5.50
CA GLU A 57 -14.54 -9.49 -4.32
C GLU A 57 -14.17 -10.98 -4.32
N ALA A 58 -14.17 -11.64 -5.49
CA ALA A 58 -13.78 -13.03 -5.61
C ALA A 58 -12.29 -13.24 -5.29
N LEU A 59 -11.41 -12.33 -5.76
CA LEU A 59 -9.99 -12.31 -5.41
C LEU A 59 -9.78 -12.16 -3.90
N VAL A 60 -10.38 -11.12 -3.29
CA VAL A 60 -10.27 -10.86 -1.85
C VAL A 60 -10.79 -12.05 -1.03
N ARG A 61 -11.96 -12.59 -1.38
CA ARG A 61 -12.54 -13.76 -0.69
C ARG A 61 -11.64 -14.98 -0.78
N ARG A 62 -11.08 -15.28 -1.96
CA ARG A 62 -10.18 -16.42 -2.19
C ARG A 62 -8.91 -16.32 -1.34
N ILE A 63 -8.32 -15.13 -1.23
CA ILE A 63 -7.08 -14.91 -0.46
C ILE A 63 -7.37 -14.89 1.05
N ALA A 64 -8.41 -14.17 1.49
CA ALA A 64 -8.79 -14.12 2.90
C ALA A 64 -9.30 -15.48 3.46
N SER A 65 -9.77 -16.37 2.58
CA SER A 65 -10.15 -17.75 2.92
C SER A 65 -8.99 -18.75 2.81
N SER A 66 -7.84 -18.36 2.27
CA SER A 66 -6.63 -19.19 2.27
C SER A 66 -5.93 -19.08 3.62
N GLN A 67 -5.35 -20.19 4.11
CA GLN A 67 -4.59 -20.14 5.37
C GLN A 67 -3.42 -19.16 5.23
N PRO A 68 -3.23 -18.23 6.18
CA PRO A 68 -2.15 -17.25 6.08
C PRO A 68 -0.79 -17.95 6.12
N PRO A 69 0.20 -17.51 5.32
CA PRO A 69 1.60 -17.93 5.47
C PRO A 69 2.16 -17.42 6.80
N SER A 70 3.44 -17.69 7.08
CA SER A 70 4.04 -17.31 8.38
C SER A 70 3.87 -15.82 8.70
N ALA A 71 3.69 -15.52 9.99
CA ALA A 71 3.30 -14.22 10.55
C ALA A 71 3.85 -12.99 9.81
N ALA A 72 5.17 -12.94 9.60
CA ALA A 72 5.85 -11.81 8.97
C ALA A 72 5.47 -11.63 7.48
N HIS A 73 5.26 -12.71 6.74
CA HIS A 73 4.81 -12.67 5.34
C HIS A 73 3.32 -12.32 5.26
N ALA A 74 2.48 -12.88 6.14
CA ALA A 74 1.06 -12.53 6.20
C ALA A 74 0.82 -11.02 6.41
N CYS A 75 1.66 -10.37 7.24
CA CYS A 75 1.60 -8.92 7.43
C CYS A 75 1.82 -8.16 6.11
N GLY A 76 2.96 -8.36 5.45
CA GLY A 76 3.31 -7.64 4.22
C GLY A 76 2.43 -8.00 3.02
N ASP A 77 2.20 -9.29 2.78
CA ASP A 77 1.56 -9.77 1.56
C ASP A 77 0.03 -9.72 1.58
N ILE A 78 -0.59 -9.78 2.76
CA ILE A 78 -2.05 -9.88 2.89
C ILE A 78 -2.61 -8.69 3.69
N GLY A 79 -2.06 -8.40 4.87
CA GLY A 79 -2.66 -7.40 5.76
C GLY A 79 -2.57 -5.96 5.25
N VAL A 80 -1.44 -5.52 4.68
CA VAL A 80 -1.32 -4.15 4.12
C VAL A 80 -2.29 -3.91 2.96
N PRO A 81 -2.38 -4.77 1.91
CA PRO A 81 -3.36 -4.59 0.85
C PRO A 81 -4.83 -4.69 1.33
N LEU A 82 -5.14 -5.58 2.30
CA LEU A 82 -6.49 -5.68 2.85
C LEU A 82 -6.92 -4.42 3.62
N LEU A 83 -6.01 -3.79 4.37
CA LEU A 83 -6.30 -2.51 5.03
C LEU A 83 -6.60 -1.41 4.02
N LEU A 84 -5.81 -1.30 2.94
CA LEU A 84 -6.06 -0.33 1.87
C LEU A 84 -7.44 -0.53 1.22
N ILE A 85 -7.82 -1.78 0.95
CA ILE A 85 -9.16 -2.13 0.45
C ILE A 85 -10.24 -1.75 1.46
N TRP A 86 -10.05 -2.05 2.75
CA TRP A 86 -11.00 -1.72 3.81
C TRP A 86 -11.22 -0.21 3.95
N HIS A 87 -10.14 0.56 4.18
CA HIS A 87 -10.23 2.00 4.43
C HIS A 87 -10.93 2.76 3.29
N ARG A 88 -10.77 2.32 2.04
CA ARG A 88 -11.36 3.01 0.87
C ARG A 88 -12.70 2.45 0.41
N HIS A 89 -12.92 1.14 0.50
CA HIS A 89 -14.05 0.48 -0.17
C HIS A 89 -15.00 -0.30 0.74
N HIS A 90 -14.81 -0.38 2.06
CA HIS A 90 -15.67 -1.21 2.95
C HIS A 90 -17.18 -1.01 2.74
N LEU A 91 -17.66 0.23 2.56
CA LEU A 91 -19.08 0.54 2.29
C LEU A 91 -19.60 0.00 0.94
N ARG A 92 -18.71 -0.31 -0.01
CA ARG A 92 -19.01 -0.85 -1.34
C ARG A 92 -18.89 -2.37 -1.41
N LEU A 93 -18.22 -2.99 -0.44
CA LEU A 93 -18.05 -4.45 -0.37
C LEU A 93 -19.32 -5.13 0.14
N SER A 94 -19.62 -6.31 -0.40
CA SER A 94 -20.70 -7.16 0.09
C SER A 94 -20.58 -7.47 1.59
N SER A 95 -21.75 -7.53 2.25
CA SER A 95 -21.86 -7.71 3.71
C SER A 95 -21.25 -9.02 4.23
N SER A 96 -21.07 -10.03 3.37
CA SER A 96 -20.38 -11.28 3.69
C SER A 96 -18.85 -11.17 3.62
N LEU A 97 -18.32 -10.21 2.88
CA LEU A 97 -16.87 -10.00 2.71
C LEU A 97 -16.27 -9.13 3.81
N GLN A 98 -17.04 -8.15 4.32
CA GLN A 98 -16.61 -7.25 5.40
C GLN A 98 -16.14 -7.99 6.68
N PRO A 99 -16.90 -8.92 7.29
CA PRO A 99 -16.45 -9.63 8.49
C PRO A 99 -15.23 -10.52 8.20
N LEU A 100 -15.18 -11.16 7.03
CA LEU A 100 -14.04 -11.98 6.62
C LEU A 100 -12.74 -11.15 6.58
N ILE A 101 -12.77 -9.94 6.01
CA ILE A 101 -11.60 -9.04 5.99
C ILE A 101 -11.17 -8.68 7.43
N ILE A 102 -12.12 -8.29 8.29
CA ILE A 102 -11.82 -7.91 9.68
C ILE A 102 -11.20 -9.08 10.45
N ASP A 103 -11.70 -10.30 10.28
CA ASP A 103 -11.16 -11.47 10.99
C ASP A 103 -9.78 -11.89 10.45
N THR A 104 -9.54 -11.82 9.13
CA THR A 104 -8.19 -12.01 8.56
C THR A 104 -7.21 -10.94 9.07
N LEU A 105 -7.65 -9.67 9.18
CA LEU A 105 -6.82 -8.59 9.71
C LEU A 105 -6.50 -8.78 11.20
N ARG A 106 -7.48 -9.17 12.01
CA ARG A 106 -7.27 -9.53 13.43
C ARG A 106 -6.26 -10.65 13.59
N GLN A 107 -6.41 -11.74 12.83
CA GLN A 107 -5.46 -12.86 12.84
C GLN A 107 -4.03 -12.40 12.47
N THR A 108 -3.92 -11.53 11.46
CA THR A 108 -2.64 -10.95 11.03
C THR A 108 -2.01 -10.06 12.10
N ALA A 109 -2.79 -9.19 12.75
CA ALA A 109 -2.32 -8.31 13.83
C ALA A 109 -1.89 -9.06 15.09
N SER A 110 -2.58 -10.17 15.40
CA SER A 110 -2.35 -11.01 16.57
C SER A 110 -1.07 -11.83 16.50
N ALA A 111 -0.50 -11.97 15.30
CA ALA A 111 0.70 -12.76 15.08
C ALA A 111 1.92 -12.03 15.69
N PRO A 112 2.59 -12.60 16.70
CA PRO A 112 3.67 -11.91 17.39
C PRO A 112 4.90 -11.80 16.47
N PRO A 113 5.38 -10.59 16.16
CA PRO A 113 6.66 -10.42 15.51
C PRO A 113 7.78 -10.77 16.50
N ASP A 114 8.77 -11.51 16.04
CA ASP A 114 9.75 -12.18 16.90
C ASP A 114 10.46 -11.25 17.91
N ALA A 115 10.42 -11.68 19.18
CA ALA A 115 11.15 -11.15 20.34
C ALA A 115 10.86 -9.69 20.75
N ALA A 116 9.96 -9.53 21.74
CA ALA A 116 9.60 -8.27 22.40
C ALA A 116 10.76 -7.48 23.09
N ASN A 117 11.99 -8.02 23.11
CA ASN A 117 13.17 -7.42 23.75
C ASN A 117 14.32 -7.08 22.77
N ARG A 118 14.10 -7.14 21.45
CA ARG A 118 15.12 -6.73 20.46
C ARG A 118 14.73 -5.40 19.81
N ALA A 119 15.73 -4.57 19.53
CA ALA A 119 15.53 -3.34 18.77
C ALA A 119 14.92 -3.65 17.40
N ILE A 120 13.82 -2.98 17.07
CA ILE A 120 13.07 -3.24 15.84
C ILE A 120 13.90 -2.79 14.64
N PRO A 121 14.24 -3.70 13.69
CA PRO A 121 14.96 -3.31 12.50
C PRO A 121 14.01 -2.55 11.56
N PRO A 122 14.44 -1.44 10.93
CA PRO A 122 13.61 -0.66 10.00
C PRO A 122 13.54 -1.38 8.64
N THR A 123 12.53 -2.25 8.48
CA THR A 123 12.32 -3.08 7.28
C THR A 123 10.85 -3.01 6.85
N PRO A 124 10.50 -3.34 5.59
CA PRO A 124 9.10 -3.39 5.16
C PRO A 124 8.25 -4.30 6.06
N ALA A 125 8.77 -5.46 6.46
CA ALA A 125 8.04 -6.40 7.31
C ALA A 125 7.73 -5.84 8.71
N SER A 126 8.66 -5.10 9.33
CA SER A 126 8.43 -4.51 10.65
C SER A 126 7.48 -3.32 10.59
N ALA A 127 7.60 -2.46 9.57
CA ALA A 127 6.66 -1.37 9.31
C ALA A 127 5.25 -1.91 9.03
N ALA A 128 5.12 -2.95 8.21
CA ALA A 128 3.84 -3.59 7.90
C ALA A 128 3.17 -4.14 9.17
N ALA A 129 3.91 -4.89 9.99
CA ALA A 129 3.39 -5.43 11.23
C ALA A 129 2.94 -4.33 12.21
N ILE A 130 3.71 -3.23 12.34
CA ILE A 130 3.34 -2.09 13.18
C ILE A 130 2.09 -1.37 12.64
N PHE A 131 2.03 -1.09 11.33
CA PHE A 131 0.85 -0.49 10.68
C PHE A 131 -0.41 -1.33 10.94
N ILE A 132 -0.33 -2.64 10.72
CA ILE A 132 -1.48 -3.54 10.87
C ILE A 132 -1.96 -3.59 12.32
N GLN A 133 -1.06 -3.66 13.29
CA GLN A 133 -1.44 -3.66 14.71
C GLN A 133 -2.12 -2.34 15.13
N LEU A 134 -1.60 -1.19 14.68
CA LEU A 134 -2.21 0.11 14.96
C LEU A 134 -3.59 0.24 14.29
N ALA A 135 -3.67 -0.08 12.99
CA ALA A 135 -4.90 0.07 12.22
C ALA A 135 -6.00 -0.88 12.72
N VAL A 136 -5.67 -2.14 13.04
CA VAL A 136 -6.63 -3.08 13.63
C VAL A 136 -7.07 -2.62 15.01
N ALA A 137 -6.15 -2.12 15.84
CA ALA A 137 -6.51 -1.61 17.17
C ALA A 137 -7.48 -0.42 17.11
N GLU A 138 -7.27 0.52 16.18
CA GLU A 138 -8.21 1.62 15.93
C GLU A 138 -9.55 1.10 15.36
N LEU A 139 -9.53 0.19 14.38
CA LEU A 139 -10.74 -0.37 13.75
C LEU A 139 -11.61 -1.20 14.70
N THR A 140 -11.00 -1.88 15.68
CA THR A 140 -11.72 -2.77 16.61
C THR A 140 -11.78 -2.23 18.04
N TYR A 141 -11.32 -1.00 18.28
CA TYR A 141 -11.24 -0.36 19.60
C TYR A 141 -10.46 -1.19 20.65
N ASP A 142 -9.41 -1.89 20.21
CA ASP A 142 -8.59 -2.78 21.05
C ASP A 142 -7.48 -1.97 21.76
N ALA A 143 -7.80 -1.43 22.94
CA ALA A 143 -6.85 -0.64 23.73
C ALA A 143 -5.59 -1.42 24.16
N PRO A 144 -5.64 -2.70 24.58
CA PRO A 144 -4.44 -3.53 24.79
C PRO A 144 -3.53 -3.63 23.55
N LEU A 145 -4.10 -3.90 22.37
CA LEU A 145 -3.32 -3.99 21.13
C LEU A 145 -2.69 -2.63 20.79
N LEU A 146 -3.43 -1.53 20.90
CA LEU A 146 -2.91 -0.17 20.69
C LEU A 146 -1.75 0.15 21.63
N ALA A 147 -1.89 -0.16 22.92
CA ALA A 147 -0.86 0.06 23.93
C ALA A 147 0.42 -0.76 23.66
N SER A 148 0.29 -1.94 23.06
CA SER A 148 1.43 -2.78 22.65
C SER A 148 2.13 -2.28 21.38
N ALA A 149 1.39 -1.65 20.46
CA ALA A 149 1.89 -1.21 19.16
C ALA A 149 2.56 0.17 19.19
N LEU A 150 2.08 1.10 20.03
CA LEU A 150 2.60 2.47 20.11
C LEU A 150 4.10 2.56 20.48
N PRO A 151 4.63 1.83 21.49
CA PRO A 151 6.06 1.85 21.79
C PRO A 151 6.93 1.33 20.63
N ARG A 152 6.39 0.40 19.85
CA ARG A 152 7.07 -0.22 18.70
C ARG A 152 7.13 0.73 17.51
N PHE A 153 6.07 1.51 17.30
CA PHE A 153 6.04 2.63 16.38
C PHE A 153 7.05 3.73 16.74
N GLN A 154 7.16 4.07 18.03
CA GLN A 154 8.17 5.03 18.51
C GLN A 154 9.59 4.53 18.19
N GLN A 155 9.93 3.29 18.56
CA GLN A 155 11.22 2.68 18.23
C GLN A 155 11.55 2.68 16.73
N LEU A 156 10.55 2.47 15.85
CA LEU A 156 10.74 2.55 14.40
C LEU A 156 11.09 3.97 13.95
N CYS A 157 10.38 4.98 14.47
CA CYS A 157 10.65 6.39 14.16
C CYS A 157 12.04 6.82 14.67
N ASP A 158 12.40 6.42 15.88
CA ASP A 158 13.69 6.72 16.49
C ASP A 158 14.83 6.06 15.70
N ALA A 159 14.66 4.82 15.20
CA ALA A 159 15.64 4.17 14.33
C ALA A 159 15.86 4.96 13.03
N LEU A 160 14.78 5.44 12.40
CA LEU A 160 14.84 6.24 11.17
C LEU A 160 15.46 7.62 11.40
N GLU A 161 15.19 8.26 12.55
CA GLU A 161 15.85 9.51 12.94
C GLU A 161 17.35 9.35 13.15
N ASN A 162 17.80 8.19 13.62
CA ASN A 162 19.21 7.82 13.72
C ASN A 162 19.81 7.32 12.39
N GLY A 163 19.19 7.64 11.24
CA GLY A 163 19.70 7.34 9.91
C GLY A 163 19.62 5.86 9.50
N ARG A 164 18.94 5.00 10.27
CA ARG A 164 18.75 3.59 9.91
C ARG A 164 17.57 3.45 8.96
N ALA A 165 17.82 3.57 7.66
CA ALA A 165 16.86 3.27 6.61
C ALA A 165 17.14 1.88 5.99
N PRO A 166 16.12 1.18 5.46
CA PRO A 166 16.35 -0.04 4.68
C PRO A 166 17.07 0.28 3.37
N ALA A 167 18.02 -0.57 2.98
CA ALA A 167 18.73 -0.45 1.71
C ALA A 167 17.81 -0.72 0.50
N PRO A 168 18.11 -0.16 -0.69
CA PRO A 168 17.50 -0.59 -1.94
C PRO A 168 17.67 -2.12 -2.15
N PRO A 169 16.69 -2.83 -2.73
CA PRO A 169 15.43 -2.33 -3.30
C PRO A 169 14.27 -2.16 -2.31
N ALA A 170 14.40 -2.66 -1.07
CA ALA A 170 13.31 -2.71 -0.08
C ALA A 170 12.79 -1.32 0.39
N PHE A 171 13.50 -0.25 0.04
CA PHE A 171 13.17 1.12 0.40
C PHE A 171 11.81 1.61 -0.13
N ALA A 172 11.41 1.17 -1.34
CA ALA A 172 10.14 1.59 -1.95
C ALA A 172 8.91 1.06 -1.20
N ASP A 173 8.92 -0.24 -0.87
CA ASP A 173 7.83 -0.89 -0.12
C ASP A 173 7.74 -0.33 1.30
N PHE A 174 8.89 -0.02 1.92
CA PHE A 174 8.95 0.62 3.22
C PHE A 174 8.29 2.02 3.21
N LEU A 175 8.61 2.85 2.22
CA LEU A 175 7.98 4.16 2.05
C LEU A 175 6.47 4.07 1.79
N LEU A 176 6.02 3.09 1.00
CA LEU A 176 4.59 2.85 0.77
C LEU A 176 3.84 2.65 2.10
N ILE A 177 4.39 1.83 2.99
CA ILE A 177 3.78 1.52 4.29
C ILE A 177 3.77 2.77 5.17
N LEU A 178 4.87 3.52 5.26
CA LEU A 178 4.91 4.74 6.08
C LEU A 178 3.92 5.81 5.60
N HIS A 179 3.71 5.98 4.29
CA HIS A 179 2.65 6.84 3.76
C HIS A 179 1.25 6.33 4.09
N THR A 180 1.05 5.01 4.02
CA THR A 180 -0.24 4.40 4.36
C THR A 180 -0.57 4.63 5.84
N MET A 181 0.41 4.50 6.74
CA MET A 181 0.27 4.81 8.16
C MET A 181 -0.13 6.27 8.40
N GLU A 182 0.52 7.22 7.71
CA GLU A 182 0.26 8.65 7.85
C GLU A 182 -1.13 9.07 7.34
N ASN A 183 -1.66 8.42 6.31
CA ASN A 183 -2.96 8.78 5.71
C ASN A 183 -4.18 8.06 6.32
N HIS A 184 -4.00 6.89 6.94
CA HIS A 184 -5.12 6.03 7.35
C HIS A 184 -5.26 5.80 8.86
N LEU A 185 -4.25 6.13 9.67
CA LEU A 185 -4.34 6.06 11.13
C LEU A 185 -4.90 7.37 11.71
N GLN A 186 -5.83 7.27 12.65
CA GLN A 186 -6.55 8.40 13.24
C GLN A 186 -5.78 9.09 14.35
N SER A 187 -4.84 8.40 15.00
CA SER A 187 -4.07 8.96 16.12
C SER A 187 -3.17 10.14 15.69
N PRO A 188 -3.40 11.38 16.16
CA PRO A 188 -2.70 12.57 15.67
C PRO A 188 -1.19 12.56 16.01
N GLY A 189 -0.80 11.84 17.07
CA GLY A 189 0.62 11.67 17.42
C GLY A 189 1.41 10.82 16.42
N ILE A 190 0.73 9.99 15.63
CA ILE A 190 1.37 9.15 14.60
C ILE A 190 1.74 10.02 13.39
N ALA A 191 0.78 10.78 12.85
CA ALA A 191 1.01 11.70 11.74
C ALA A 191 2.09 12.74 12.09
N ALA A 192 2.00 13.36 13.27
CA ALA A 192 2.99 14.34 13.75
C ALA A 192 4.43 13.78 13.83
N ARG A 193 4.60 12.48 14.10
CA ARG A 193 5.90 11.80 14.13
C ARG A 193 6.36 11.33 12.75
N LEU A 194 5.45 10.89 11.87
CA LEU A 194 5.77 10.38 10.54
C LEU A 194 6.11 11.47 9.52
N VAL A 195 5.43 12.61 9.52
CA VAL A 195 5.63 13.66 8.50
C VAL A 195 7.11 14.12 8.39
N PRO A 196 7.82 14.46 9.48
CA PRO A 196 9.24 14.82 9.41
C PRO A 196 10.16 13.68 8.98
N VAL A 197 9.78 12.44 9.30
CA VAL A 197 10.52 11.23 8.89
C VAL A 197 10.38 11.03 7.38
N LEU A 198 9.14 11.04 6.87
CA LEU A 198 8.81 10.87 5.46
C LEU A 198 9.48 11.91 4.57
N LEU A 199 9.48 13.20 4.97
CA LEU A 199 10.14 14.26 4.21
C LEU A 199 11.62 13.97 3.96
N ARG A 200 12.39 13.66 5.01
CA ARG A 200 13.83 13.34 4.89
C ARG A 200 14.08 12.08 4.06
N LEU A 201 13.22 11.05 4.18
CA LEU A 201 13.39 9.82 3.40
C LEU A 201 13.14 10.05 1.90
N TRP A 202 12.25 10.97 1.52
CA TRP A 202 12.09 11.37 0.12
C TRP A 202 13.33 12.03 -0.46
N ASP A 203 14.00 12.89 0.30
CA ASP A 203 15.23 13.56 -0.14
C ASP A 203 16.38 12.55 -0.43
N THR A 204 16.31 11.35 0.16
CA THR A 204 17.28 10.26 -0.07
C THR A 204 16.93 9.32 -1.22
N LEU A 205 15.77 9.50 -1.89
CA LEU A 205 15.30 8.56 -2.90
C LEU A 205 15.90 8.86 -4.29
N ASP A 206 16.91 8.08 -4.68
CA ASP A 206 17.43 8.08 -6.05
C ASP A 206 16.46 7.35 -7.02
N LEU A 207 15.80 8.14 -7.87
CA LEU A 207 14.88 7.65 -8.90
C LEU A 207 15.57 6.98 -10.10
N SER A 208 16.89 7.08 -10.23
CA SER A 208 17.62 6.63 -11.42
C SER A 208 18.00 5.14 -11.42
N SER A 209 18.08 4.51 -10.25
CA SER A 209 18.77 3.21 -10.08
C SER A 209 17.87 2.01 -9.71
N SER A 210 16.55 2.22 -9.46
CA SER A 210 15.65 1.16 -8.95
C SER A 210 14.28 1.14 -9.67
N LEU A 211 14.24 0.69 -10.92
CA LEU A 211 13.01 0.58 -11.72
C LEU A 211 12.77 -0.85 -12.21
N ARG A 212 11.74 -1.52 -11.67
CA ARG A 212 11.16 -2.75 -12.27
C ARG A 212 9.80 -2.52 -12.94
N SER A 213 9.08 -1.49 -12.52
CA SER A 213 7.95 -0.83 -13.19
C SER A 213 7.69 0.46 -12.40
N PRO A 214 7.14 1.56 -12.99
CA PRO A 214 6.68 2.79 -12.31
C PRO A 214 6.47 2.67 -10.79
N ILE A 215 7.31 3.24 -9.91
CA ILE A 215 7.40 2.93 -8.45
C ILE A 215 6.17 3.43 -7.63
N LEU A 216 5.09 2.73 -7.30
CA LEU A 216 4.56 1.44 -7.78
C LEU A 216 3.15 1.59 -8.43
N ALA A 217 2.62 2.72 -8.93
CA ALA A 217 3.20 3.94 -9.51
C ALA A 217 3.03 5.21 -8.67
N ILE A 218 4.14 5.90 -8.41
CA ILE A 218 4.33 6.98 -7.41
C ILE A 218 3.53 6.71 -6.12
N LEU A 219 3.70 5.48 -5.61
CA LEU A 219 3.00 4.92 -4.44
C LEU A 219 1.46 5.02 -4.50
N ILE A 220 0.90 4.90 -5.72
CA ILE A 220 -0.51 4.98 -6.17
C ILE A 220 -1.45 5.76 -5.24
N GLU A 221 -1.45 7.09 -5.20
CA GLU A 221 -0.52 8.10 -5.73
C GLU A 221 -0.21 8.93 -4.47
N ARG A 222 0.71 8.40 -3.65
CA ARG A 222 0.80 8.64 -2.19
C ARG A 222 -0.53 8.44 -1.45
N ALA A 223 -0.99 7.18 -1.39
CA ALA A 223 -2.10 6.66 -0.57
C ALA A 223 -3.54 7.19 -0.84
N THR A 224 -3.73 8.37 -1.47
CA THR A 224 -4.93 8.86 -2.19
C THR A 224 -6.21 9.30 -1.40
N PRO A 225 -6.43 10.61 -1.17
CA PRO A 225 -7.65 11.23 -0.60
C PRO A 225 -8.80 11.40 -1.63
N GLY A 226 -10.04 11.85 -1.35
CA GLY A 226 -10.74 12.33 -0.12
C GLY A 226 -12.27 12.05 -0.21
N PRO A 227 -13.18 12.68 0.59
CA PRO A 227 -13.22 14.12 0.84
C PRO A 227 -13.04 14.56 2.30
N VAL A 228 -12.48 15.75 2.46
CA VAL A 228 -12.40 16.47 3.74
C VAL A 228 -13.76 17.10 4.06
N ALA A 229 -14.51 16.49 4.97
CA ALA A 229 -15.58 17.15 5.72
C ALA A 229 -15.01 17.72 7.03
N ALA A 230 -14.05 18.64 6.91
CA ALA A 230 -13.55 19.45 8.01
C ALA A 230 -13.70 20.93 7.63
N GLY A 231 -14.08 21.75 8.62
CA GLY A 231 -14.32 23.18 8.45
C GLY A 231 -13.05 23.98 8.15
N PRO A 232 -13.16 25.33 8.10
CA PRO A 232 -12.08 26.19 7.66
C PRO A 232 -10.89 26.17 8.63
N LEU A 233 -9.83 25.47 8.23
CA LEU A 233 -8.48 25.74 8.71
C LEU A 233 -7.61 26.08 7.49
N GLU A 234 -6.82 27.14 7.65
CA GLU A 234 -6.24 27.89 6.55
C GLU A 234 -5.15 27.10 5.81
N LYS A 235 -5.22 27.14 4.47
CA LYS A 235 -4.17 26.56 3.61
C LYS A 235 -2.94 27.46 3.63
N SER A 236 -1.85 27.01 4.25
CA SER A 236 -0.51 27.51 3.92
C SER A 236 0.05 26.74 2.72
N PRO A 237 0.52 27.42 1.66
CA PRO A 237 1.13 26.76 0.52
C PRO A 237 2.59 26.42 0.81
N LEU A 238 2.94 25.13 0.78
CA LEU A 238 4.32 24.67 0.69
C LEU A 238 4.55 24.12 -0.71
N ASP A 239 5.13 24.96 -1.59
CA ASP A 239 5.62 24.55 -2.89
C ASP A 239 6.83 23.60 -2.73
N ILE A 240 6.56 22.31 -2.80
CA ILE A 240 7.59 21.27 -2.93
C ILE A 240 7.98 21.20 -4.42
N PRO A 241 9.28 21.22 -4.76
CA PRO A 241 9.72 21.40 -6.15
C PRO A 241 9.14 20.35 -7.10
N SER A 242 8.68 20.82 -8.25
CA SER A 242 8.08 20.03 -9.32
C SER A 242 9.11 19.10 -9.97
N LEU A 243 9.27 17.91 -9.37
CA LEU A 243 10.04 16.80 -9.94
C LEU A 243 9.68 16.61 -11.42
N ASN A 244 10.69 16.74 -12.28
CA ASN A 244 10.52 17.06 -13.69
C ASN A 244 9.88 15.88 -14.44
N ALA A 245 8.56 15.93 -14.61
CA ALA A 245 7.74 14.79 -15.03
C ALA A 245 8.16 14.21 -16.40
N ALA A 246 8.76 15.01 -17.28
CA ALA A 246 9.29 14.57 -18.57
C ALA A 246 10.42 13.53 -18.44
N ALA A 247 11.30 13.68 -17.44
CA ALA A 247 12.40 12.73 -17.21
C ALA A 247 11.88 11.38 -16.68
N LEU A 248 10.85 11.40 -15.82
CA LEU A 248 10.15 10.19 -15.40
C LEU A 248 9.47 9.50 -16.59
N LEU A 249 8.75 10.25 -17.44
CA LEU A 249 8.03 9.71 -18.60
C LEU A 249 8.94 8.92 -19.56
N HIS A 250 10.16 9.40 -19.81
CA HIS A 250 11.10 8.71 -20.71
C HIS A 250 11.66 7.40 -20.14
N SER A 251 11.73 7.27 -18.80
CA SER A 251 12.15 6.04 -18.12
C SER A 251 11.03 5.02 -17.96
N LEU A 252 9.77 5.47 -18.00
CA LEU A 252 8.56 4.62 -17.94
C LEU A 252 8.34 3.84 -19.24
N THR A 253 8.57 4.46 -20.41
CA THR A 253 8.43 3.79 -21.71
C THR A 253 9.57 2.84 -22.04
N ILE A 254 10.76 3.04 -21.47
CA ILE A 254 11.96 2.22 -21.77
C ILE A 254 12.03 0.94 -20.90
N ASN A 255 11.62 0.99 -19.63
CA ASN A 255 11.74 -0.16 -18.72
C ASN A 255 10.52 -1.09 -18.69
N LEU A 256 9.40 -0.69 -19.30
CA LEU A 256 8.32 -1.61 -19.64
C LEU A 256 8.73 -2.42 -20.88
N ASN A 257 9.58 -3.42 -20.67
CA ASN A 257 10.04 -4.31 -21.73
C ASN A 257 8.94 -5.32 -22.10
N PHE A 258 7.85 -4.81 -22.67
CA PHE A 258 6.82 -5.59 -23.32
C PHE A 258 7.44 -6.33 -24.51
N SER A 259 7.29 -7.65 -24.54
CA SER A 259 7.32 -8.37 -25.81
C SER A 259 6.21 -7.79 -26.70
N SER A 260 6.62 -7.10 -27.77
CA SER A 260 5.78 -6.24 -28.61
C SER A 260 4.48 -6.92 -29.09
N PRO A 261 3.35 -6.18 -29.12
CA PRO A 261 3.05 -5.44 -30.36
C PRO A 261 2.72 -3.94 -30.17
N LEU A 262 2.92 -3.38 -28.97
CA LEU A 262 2.51 -2.00 -28.65
C LEU A 262 3.35 -0.89 -29.32
N GLN A 263 4.50 -1.20 -29.92
CA GLN A 263 5.31 -0.21 -30.65
C GLN A 263 4.62 0.31 -31.93
N ALA A 264 3.56 -0.33 -32.42
CA ALA A 264 2.81 0.09 -33.61
C ALA A 264 1.70 1.12 -33.35
N ALA A 265 1.46 1.51 -32.08
CA ALA A 265 0.37 2.42 -31.70
C ALA A 265 0.84 3.81 -31.25
N VAL A 266 2.15 4.10 -31.32
CA VAL A 266 2.79 5.37 -30.90
C VAL A 266 3.76 5.87 -31.97
N ALA A 267 3.49 5.54 -33.23
CA ALA A 267 4.10 6.10 -34.44
C ALA A 267 2.99 6.64 -35.34
#